data_AF-A0A0S8FRU2-F1
#
_entry.id   AF-A0A0S8FRU2-F1
#
_cell.length_a   1.000
_cell.length_b   1.000
_cell.length_c   1.000
_cell.angle_alpha   90.00
_cell.angle_beta   90.00
_cell.angle_gamma   90.00
#
_symmetry.space_group_name_H-M   'P 1'
#
loop_
_entity.id
_entity.type
_entity.pdbx_description
1 polymer ?
#
loop_
_entity_poly.entity_id
_entity_poly.type
_entity_poly.pdbx_seq_one_letter_code
_entity_poly.pdbx_strand_id
1 'polypeptide(L)' 'MLVFLKEDKKLWVKVRTTNVIERLFKELRKRTRPMSLFANVESYDRILYCLVKKYNTKWEDRRYAIF' A
#
# COMPACT_ATOMS: atom_id res chain seq x y z
N MET A 1 -22.55 1.38 0.23
CA MET A 1 -21.43 0.48 0.57
C MET A 1 -21.80 -1.00 0.37
N LEU A 2 -22.35 -1.41 -0.78
CA LEU A 2 -22.73 -2.81 -1.06
C LEU A 2 -22.30 -3.28 -2.47
N VAL A 3 -21.48 -2.49 -3.16
CA VAL A 3 -21.09 -2.75 -4.56
C VAL A 3 -20.33 -4.08 -4.70
N PHE A 4 -19.57 -4.49 -3.67
CA PHE A 4 -18.78 -5.73 -3.70
C PHE A 4 -19.63 -7.01 -3.76
N LEU A 5 -20.91 -6.99 -3.38
CA LEU A 5 -21.80 -8.16 -3.41
C LEU A 5 -22.17 -8.61 -4.84
N LYS A 6 -21.93 -7.76 -5.85
CA LYS A 6 -22.12 -8.09 -7.26
C LYS A 6 -20.94 -8.85 -7.87
N GLU A 7 -19.80 -8.89 -7.17
CA GLU A 7 -18.55 -9.51 -7.63
C GLU A 7 -18.38 -10.95 -7.14
N ASP A 8 -17.40 -11.68 -7.69
CA ASP A 8 -17.06 -13.06 -7.26
C ASP A 8 -16.72 -13.10 -5.76
N LYS A 9 -17.23 -14.12 -5.05
CA LYS A 9 -16.96 -14.39 -3.64
C LYS A 9 -15.46 -14.50 -3.31
N LYS A 10 -14.62 -14.91 -4.27
CA LYS A 10 -13.16 -14.91 -4.13
C LYS A 10 -12.60 -13.51 -3.90
N LEU A 11 -13.18 -12.50 -4.54
CA LEU A 11 -12.78 -11.10 -4.40
C LEU A 11 -13.22 -10.52 -3.04
N TRP A 12 -14.30 -11.05 -2.44
CA TRP A 12 -14.83 -10.51 -1.19
C TRP A 12 -13.85 -10.64 -0.03
N VAL A 13 -13.07 -11.72 0.03
CA VAL A 13 -12.04 -11.90 1.06
C VAL A 13 -10.97 -10.81 0.95
N LYS A 14 -10.58 -10.47 -0.29
CA LYS A 14 -9.60 -9.43 -0.57
C LYS A 14 -10.15 -8.04 -0.28
N VAL A 15 -11.35 -7.72 -0.76
CA VAL A 15 -12.01 -6.42 -0.56
C VAL A 15 -12.32 -6.13 0.91
N ARG A 16 -12.66 -7.16 1.70
CA ARG A 16 -12.93 -7.02 3.14
C ARG A 16 -11.67 -6.78 3.97
N THR A 17 -10.48 -7.08 3.45
CA THR A 17 -9.23 -6.98 4.22
C THR A 17 -8.38 -5.81 3.74
N THR A 18 -8.06 -4.91 4.66
CA THR A 18 -7.18 -3.76 4.43
C THR A 18 -5.70 -4.08 4.69
N ASN A 19 -5.37 -5.34 4.99
CA ASN A 19 -4.04 -5.81 5.38
C ASN A 19 -2.90 -5.31 4.46
N VAL A 20 -3.13 -5.28 3.15
CA VAL A 20 -2.12 -4.81 2.18
C VAL A 20 -1.88 -3.31 2.32
N ILE A 21 -2.96 -2.53 2.43
CA ILE A 21 -2.93 -1.08 2.58
C ILE A 21 -2.32 -0.70 3.94
N GLU A 22 -2.75 -1.37 5.01
CA GLU A 22 -2.22 -1.16 6.35
C GLU A 22 -0.72 -1.46 6.44
N ARG A 23 -0.27 -2.52 5.77
CA ARG A 23 1.16 -2.86 5.69
C ARG A 23 1.96 -1.77 4.99
N LEU A 24 1.45 -1.20 3.89
CA LEU A 24 2.09 -0.09 3.19
C LEU A 24 2.21 1.14 4.10
N PHE A 25 1.12 1.53 4.78
CA PHE A 25 1.14 2.67 5.70
C PHE A 25 2.00 2.45 6.94
N LYS A 26 2.14 1.20 7.41
CA LYS A 26 3.04 0.85 8.51
C LYS A 26 4.50 1.06 8.12
N GLU A 27 4.88 0.67 6.91
CA GLU A 27 6.23 0.88 6.37
C GLU A 27 6.52 2.36 6.11
N LEU A 28 5.53 3.11 5.61
CA LEU A 28 5.64 4.55 5.46
C LEU A 28 5.89 5.22 6.82
N ARG A 29 5.05 4.92 7.82
CA ARG A 29 5.21 5.45 9.19
C ARG A 29 6.54 5.07 9.82
N LYS A 30 7.05 3.86 9.58
CA LYS A 30 8.37 3.44 10.10
C LYS A 30 9.51 4.30 9.55
N ARG A 31 9.43 4.72 8.29
CA ARG A 31 10.45 5.55 7.63
C ARG A 31 10.35 7.02 8.03
N THR A 32 9.14 7.52 8.26
CA THR A 32 8.90 8.92 8.63
C THR A 32 9.01 9.16 10.14
N ARG A 33 8.84 8.13 10.98
CA ARG A 33 8.97 8.24 12.45
C ARG A 33 10.30 8.83 12.96
N PRO A 34 11.49 8.51 12.41
CA PRO A 34 12.72 9.19 12.80
C PRO A 34 12.85 10.63 12.26
N MET A 35 12.03 11.00 11.27
CA MET A 35 12.03 12.31 10.62
C MET A 35 10.97 13.19 11.30
N SER A 36 11.26 13.65 12.51
CA SER A 36 10.33 14.45 13.35
C SER A 36 9.76 15.68 12.63
N LEU A 37 10.55 16.29 11.74
CA LEU A 37 10.14 17.41 10.91
C LEU A 37 10.66 17.21 9.48
N PHE A 38 9.78 17.44 8.50
CA PHE A 38 10.17 17.54 7.11
C PHE A 38 10.41 19.00 6.75
N ALA A 39 11.50 19.28 6.03
CA ALA A 39 11.81 20.63 5.58
C ALA A 39 10.76 21.16 4.58
N ASN A 40 10.30 20.30 3.65
CA ASN A 40 9.32 20.61 2.60
C ASN A 40 8.38 19.42 2.39
N VAL A 41 7.15 19.69 1.93
CA VAL A 41 6.14 18.66 1.59
C VAL A 41 6.63 17.73 0.47
N GLU A 42 7.37 18.26 -0.51
CA GLU A 42 7.93 17.45 -1.60
C GLU A 42 8.88 16.34 -1.13
N SER A 43 9.58 16.54 -0.01
CA SER A 43 10.45 15.51 0.56
C SER A 43 9.66 14.30 1.04
N TYR A 44 8.45 14.54 1.57
CA TYR A 44 7.53 13.47 1.94
C TYR A 44 7.00 12.75 0.69
N ASP A 45 6.61 13.50 -0.34
CA ASP A 45 6.09 12.92 -1.59
C ASP A 45 7.12 12.02 -2.29
N ARG A 46 8.41 12.40 -2.26
CA ARG A 46 9.50 11.55 -2.78
C ARG A 46 9.59 10.22 -2.02
N ILE A 47 9.46 10.25 -0.70
CA ILE A 47 9.48 9.02 0.12
C ILE A 47 8.28 8.14 -0.20
N LEU A 48 7.09 8.74 -0.29
CA LEU A 48 5.86 8.05 -0.64
C LEU A 48 5.96 7.40 -2.02
N TYR A 49 6.37 8.17 -3.03
CA TYR A 49 6.54 7.70 -4.41
C TYR A 49 7.53 6.53 -4.48
N CYS A 50 8.70 6.66 -3.85
CA CYS A 50 9.69 5.58 -3.81
C CYS A 50 9.14 4.30 -3.16
N LEU A 51 8.35 4.43 -2.09
CA LEU A 51 7.75 3.27 -1.43
C LEU A 51 6.72 2.60 -2.35
N VAL A 52 5.79 3.37 -2.91
CA VAL A 52 4.74 2.86 -3.81
C VAL A 52 5.37 2.20 -5.04
N LYS A 53 6.35 2.85 -5.68
CA LYS A 53 7.06 2.29 -6.84
C LYS A 53 7.74 0.96 -6.50
N LYS A 54 8.42 0.88 -5.34
CA LYS A 54 9.05 -0.36 -4.87
C LYS A 54 8.02 -1.49 -4.70
N TYR A 55 6.87 -1.20 -4.12
CA TYR A 55 5.80 -2.19 -3.95
C TYR A 55 5.19 -2.60 -5.28
N ASN A 56 4.98 -1.66 -6.19
CA ASN A 56 4.41 -1.93 -7.50
C ASN A 56 5.32 -2.85 -8.32
N THR A 57 6.62 -2.56 -8.40
CA THR A 57 7.60 -3.44 -9.06
C THR A 57 7.67 -4.81 -8.39
N LYS A 58 7.49 -4.88 -7.06
CA LYS A 58 7.44 -6.16 -6.36
C LYS A 58 6.18 -6.97 -6.69
N TRP A 59 5.03 -6.32 -6.86
CA TRP A 59 3.77 -6.98 -7.21
C TRP A 59 3.70 -7.39 -8.69
N GLU A 60 4.42 -6.69 -9.55
CA GLU A 60 4.57 -7.01 -10.99
C GLU A 60 5.35 -8.32 -11.22
N ASP A 61 6.27 -8.66 -10.31
CA ASP A 61 6.95 -9.96 -10.30
C ASP A 61 5.93 -11.08 -9.95
N ARG A 62 5.45 -11.78 -10.98
CA ARG A 62 4.33 -12.76 -10.92
C ARG A 62 4.50 -13.92 -9.92
N ARG A 63 5.65 -14.02 -9.26
CA ARG A 63 5.88 -14.91 -8.11
C ARG A 63 4.95 -14.63 -6.92
N TYR A 64 4.29 -13.47 -6.89
CA TYR A 64 3.31 -13.09 -5.87
C TYR A 64 1.90 -12.84 -6.43
N ALA A 65 1.63 -13.15 -7.71
CA ALA A 65 0.34 -12.88 -8.36
C ALA A 65 -0.81 -13.80 -7.88
N ILE A 66 -0.60 -14.55 -6.80
CA ILE A 66 -1.64 -15.33 -6.10
C ILE A 66 -2.36 -14.44 -5.05
N PHE A 67 -1.98 -13.17 -4.90
CA PHE A 67 -2.71 -12.17 -4.13
C PHE A 67 -3.89 -11.54 -4.86
#